data_AF-A0A378W075-F1
#
_entry.id   AF-A0A378W075-F1
#
_cell.length_a   1.000
_cell.length_b   1.000
_cell.length_c   1.000
_cell.angle_alpha   90.00
_cell.angle_beta   90.00
_cell.angle_gamma   90.00
#
_symmetry.space_group_name_H-M   'P 1'
#
loop_
_entity.id
_entity.type
_entity.pdbx_description
1 polymer ?
#
loop_
_entity_poly.entity_id
_entity_poly.type
_entity_poly.pdbx_seq_one_letter_code
_entity_poly.pdbx_strand_id
1 'polypeptide(L)'
;MCRYQSPIIDDLAADGVPVVGVAVRSGSASEVAAYMAKRGLGFPTVSDEDGGLARSWRIVATPAVVLVKNGKMVRYTTGISSYWGLRARIFQADFFG
;
A
#
# COMPACT_ATOMS: atom_id res chain seq x y z
N MET A 1 9.88 -1.07 -2.91
CA MET A 1 9.29 -0.80 -1.58
C MET A 1 9.60 0.64 -1.16
N CYS A 2 8.65 1.37 -0.56
CA CYS A 2 8.78 2.82 -0.31
C CYS A 2 9.16 3.15 1.14
N ARG A 3 10.43 3.52 1.37
CA ARG A 3 11.02 3.74 2.71
C ARG A 3 10.21 4.62 3.67
N TYR A 4 9.61 5.71 3.19
CA TYR A 4 8.91 6.69 4.03
C TYR A 4 7.43 6.35 4.25
N GLN A 5 6.79 5.71 3.28
CA GLN A 5 5.38 5.34 3.37
C GLN A 5 5.20 4.04 4.17
N SER A 6 6.12 3.08 4.02
CA SER A 6 5.98 1.75 4.62
C SER A 6 5.74 1.75 6.14
N PRO A 7 6.44 2.56 6.97
CA PRO A 7 6.13 2.61 8.41
C PRO A 7 4.70 3.10 8.70
N ILE A 8 4.21 4.08 7.94
CA ILE A 8 2.85 4.61 8.11
C ILE A 8 1.79 3.54 7.76
N ILE A 9 2.05 2.72 6.75
CA ILE A 9 1.18 1.60 6.39
C ILE A 9 1.21 0.52 7.47
N ASP A 10 2.36 0.29 8.09
CA ASP A 10 2.52 -0.65 9.19
C ASP A 10 1.74 -0.22 10.43
N ASP A 11 1.80 1.07 10.80
CA ASP A 11 1.01 1.64 11.89
C ASP A 11 -0.50 1.47 11.62
N LEU A 12 -0.96 1.71 10.39
CA LEU A 12 -2.35 1.47 10.01
C LEU A 12 -2.76 0.00 10.15
N ALA A 13 -1.87 -0.93 9.76
CA ALA A 13 -2.10 -2.36 9.91
C ALA A 13 -2.24 -2.76 11.38
N ALA A 14 -1.34 -2.25 12.23
CA ALA A 14 -1.36 -2.46 13.67
C ALA A 14 -2.65 -1.92 14.33
N ASP A 15 -3.19 -0.82 13.79
CA ASP A 15 -4.47 -0.23 14.21
C ASP A 15 -5.71 -0.94 13.63
N GLY A 16 -5.54 -2.09 12.99
CA GLY A 16 -6.62 -2.93 12.49
C GLY A 16 -7.19 -2.50 11.13
N VAL A 17 -6.54 -1.58 10.43
CA VAL A 17 -6.92 -1.25 9.04
C VAL A 17 -6.44 -2.38 8.12
N PRO A 18 -7.32 -2.99 7.31
CA PRO A 18 -6.89 -3.98 6.33
C PRO A 18 -5.99 -3.35 5.27
N VAL A 19 -4.74 -3.78 5.21
CA VAL A 19 -3.75 -3.30 4.25
C VAL A 19 -3.05 -4.46 3.57
N VAL A 20 -2.64 -4.24 2.31
CA VAL A 20 -1.75 -5.13 1.57
C VAL A 20 -0.75 -4.25 0.82
N GLY A 21 0.55 -4.49 1.02
CA GLY A 21 1.59 -3.85 0.25
C GLY A 21 1.75 -4.50 -1.12
N VAL A 22 1.90 -3.71 -2.18
CA VAL A 22 2.21 -4.22 -3.52
C VAL A 22 3.63 -3.83 -3.90
N ALA A 23 4.48 -4.85 -4.09
CA ALA A 23 5.90 -4.71 -4.39
C ALA A 23 6.18 -4.56 -5.88
N VAL A 24 5.80 -3.39 -6.40
CA VAL A 24 6.01 -3.07 -7.81
C VAL A 24 7.49 -3.01 -8.12
N ARG A 25 7.99 -3.90 -8.99
CA ARG A 25 9.37 -3.93 -9.50
C ARG A 25 10.42 -3.72 -8.40
N SER A 26 10.23 -4.40 -7.27
CA SER A 26 10.97 -4.15 -6.03
C SER A 26 12.02 -5.22 -5.72
N GLY A 27 12.40 -6.02 -6.73
CA GLY A 27 13.18 -7.25 -6.55
C GLY A 27 12.28 -8.48 -6.41
N SER A 28 12.92 -9.62 -6.22
CA SER A 28 12.28 -10.90 -5.95
C SER A 28 11.47 -10.89 -4.64
N ALA A 29 10.51 -11.79 -4.52
CA ALA A 29 9.74 -11.97 -3.29
C ALA A 29 10.62 -12.17 -2.03
N SER A 30 11.78 -12.83 -2.15
CA SER A 30 12.71 -13.03 -1.03
C SER A 30 13.43 -11.75 -0.64
N GLU A 31 13.82 -10.91 -1.59
CA GLU A 31 14.40 -9.58 -1.32
C GLU A 31 13.39 -8.65 -0.64
N VAL A 32 12.12 -8.70 -1.08
CA VAL A 32 11.02 -7.96 -0.44
C VAL A 32 10.80 -8.45 0.99
N ALA A 33 10.73 -9.77 1.21
CA ALA A 33 10.57 -10.34 2.55
C ALA A 33 11.73 -9.98 3.48
N ALA A 34 12.97 -10.04 2.98
CA ALA A 34 14.16 -9.63 3.73
C ALA A 34 14.12 -8.13 4.07
N TYR A 35 13.64 -7.29 3.16
CA TYR A 35 13.42 -5.87 3.43
C TYR A 35 12.38 -5.67 4.55
N MET A 36 11.24 -6.34 4.47
CA MET A 36 10.17 -6.25 5.49
C MET A 36 10.71 -6.63 6.87
N ALA A 37 11.39 -7.79 6.97
CA ALA A 37 11.99 -8.26 8.22
C ALA A 37 13.05 -7.29 8.77
N LYS A 38 13.96 -6.80 7.91
CA LYS A 38 14.99 -5.82 8.30
C LYS A 38 14.41 -4.51 8.82
N ARG A 39 13.22 -4.13 8.36
CA ARG A 39 12.54 -2.89 8.72
C ARG A 39 11.49 -3.07 9.82
N GLY A 40 11.27 -4.30 10.29
CA GLY A 40 10.26 -4.62 11.30
C GLY A 40 8.83 -4.41 10.82
N LEU A 41 8.58 -4.52 9.51
CA LEU A 41 7.26 -4.29 8.92
C LEU A 41 6.47 -5.60 8.90
N GLY A 42 5.26 -5.59 9.46
CA GLY A 42 4.40 -6.76 9.67
C GLY A 42 3.21 -6.89 8.71
N PHE A 43 2.89 -5.84 7.93
CA PHE A 43 1.78 -5.93 6.98
C PHE A 43 2.05 -6.93 5.83
N PRO A 44 1.01 -7.63 5.31
CA PRO A 44 1.18 -8.58 4.22
C PRO A 44 1.57 -7.88 2.92
N THR A 45 2.38 -8.55 2.09
CA THR A 45 2.85 -8.01 0.80
C THR A 45 2.68 -8.99 -0.35
N VAL A 46 2.36 -8.47 -1.53
CA VAL A 46 2.31 -9.19 -2.80
C VAL A 46 3.42 -8.67 -3.72
N SER A 47 4.14 -9.58 -4.38
CA SER A 47 5.16 -9.20 -5.38
C SER A 47 4.50 -8.84 -6.72
N ASP A 48 4.84 -7.69 -7.29
CA ASP A 48 4.38 -7.23 -8.62
C ASP A 48 5.62 -6.98 -9.50
N GLU A 49 6.35 -8.06 -9.79
CA GLU A 49 7.69 -8.02 -10.39
C GLU A 49 7.68 -7.46 -11.82
N ASP A 50 6.66 -7.79 -12.61
CA ASP A 50 6.49 -7.30 -13.98
C ASP A 50 5.74 -5.95 -14.05
N GLY A 51 5.12 -5.54 -12.94
CA GLY A 51 4.27 -4.36 -12.86
C GLY A 51 2.89 -4.56 -13.50
N GLY A 52 2.42 -5.80 -13.65
CA GLY A 52 1.10 -6.12 -14.18
C GLY A 52 -0.03 -5.51 -13.36
N LEU A 53 0.05 -5.62 -12.02
CA LEU A 53 -0.96 -5.05 -11.12
C LEU A 53 -0.95 -3.53 -11.19
N ALA A 54 0.23 -2.91 -11.04
CA ALA A 54 0.38 -1.46 -11.15
C ALA A 54 -0.17 -0.90 -12.47
N ARG A 55 0.10 -1.57 -13.60
CA ARG A 55 -0.45 -1.19 -14.92
C ARG A 55 -1.96 -1.33 -14.98
N SER A 56 -2.52 -2.42 -14.47
CA SER A 56 -3.98 -2.65 -14.46
C SER A 56 -4.73 -1.56 -13.69
N TRP A 57 -4.11 -1.02 -12.65
CA TRP A 57 -4.61 0.07 -11.82
C TRP A 57 -4.21 1.46 -12.31
N ARG A 58 -3.52 1.55 -13.45
CA ARG A 58 -3.00 2.80 -14.05
C ARG A 58 -2.15 3.62 -13.08
N ILE A 59 -1.39 2.94 -12.21
CA ILE A 59 -0.44 3.58 -11.29
C ILE A 59 0.80 4.02 -12.07
N VAL A 60 1.01 5.34 -12.12
CA VAL A 60 2.12 5.96 -12.87
C VAL A 60 3.31 6.35 -12.01
N ALA A 61 3.13 6.46 -10.69
CA ALA A 61 4.18 6.90 -9.76
C ALA A 61 4.04 6.22 -8.39
N THR A 62 5.17 5.98 -7.73
CA THR A 62 5.23 5.44 -6.36
C THR A 62 5.87 6.46 -5.40
N PRO A 63 5.47 6.50 -4.12
CA PRO A 63 4.44 5.68 -3.48
C PRO A 63 3.03 6.00 -4.00
N ALA A 64 2.16 4.99 -4.02
CA ALA A 64 0.74 5.14 -4.32
C ALA A 64 -0.08 4.34 -3.30
N VAL A 65 -1.28 4.83 -2.97
CA VAL A 65 -2.24 4.14 -2.11
C VAL A 65 -3.55 3.99 -2.88
N VAL A 66 -4.07 2.78 -2.91
CA VAL A 66 -5.33 2.42 -3.55
C VAL A 66 -6.31 2.03 -2.45
N LEU A 67 -7.50 2.63 -2.45
CA LEU A 67 -8.59 2.22 -1.56
C LEU A 67 -9.52 1.29 -2.32
N VAL A 68 -9.78 0.13 -1.73
CA VAL A 68 -10.63 -0.92 -2.31
C VAL A 68 -11.82 -1.13 -1.40
N LYS A 69 -13.02 -1.11 -1.96
CA LYS A 69 -14.28 -1.40 -1.27
C LYS A 69 -15.09 -2.37 -2.12
N ASN A 70 -15.61 -3.44 -1.52
CA ASN A 70 -16.41 -4.47 -2.21
C ASN A 70 -15.72 -5.02 -3.48
N GLY A 71 -14.40 -5.26 -3.40
CA GLY A 71 -13.60 -5.77 -4.51
C GLY A 71 -13.33 -4.78 -5.64
N LYS A 72 -13.72 -3.51 -5.50
CA LYS A 72 -13.53 -2.46 -6.50
C LYS A 72 -12.64 -1.35 -5.96
N MET A 73 -11.78 -0.82 -6.81
CA MET A 73 -11.06 0.42 -6.52
C MET A 73 -12.06 1.58 -6.45
N VAL A 74 -12.10 2.29 -5.32
CA VAL A 74 -12.96 3.46 -5.13
C VAL A 74 -12.19 4.79 -5.15
N ARG A 75 -10.90 4.75 -4.80
CA ARG A 75 -9.99 5.91 -4.80
C ARG A 75 -8.57 5.43 -5.04
N TYR A 76 -7.72 6.32 -5.57
CA TYR A 76 -6.27 6.19 -5.47
C TYR A 76 -5.63 7.55 -5.20
N THR A 77 -4.45 7.55 -4.59
CA THR A 77 -3.63 8.74 -4.38
C THR A 77 -2.17 8.39 -4.64
N THR A 78 -1.42 9.32 -5.21
CA THR A 78 0.02 9.19 -5.44
C THR A 78 0.77 10.14 -4.51
N GLY A 79 2.02 9.79 -4.19
CA GLY A 79 2.87 10.55 -3.27
C GLY A 79 2.78 10.06 -1.83
N ILE A 80 3.65 10.63 -1.00
CA ILE A 80 3.71 10.32 0.43
C ILE A 80 2.44 10.87 1.10
N SER A 81 1.85 10.10 2.00
CA SER A 81 0.67 10.48 2.77
C SER A 81 0.94 10.29 4.25
N SER A 82 0.47 11.21 5.09
CA SER A 82 0.54 11.06 6.54
C SER A 82 -0.48 10.03 7.02
N TYR A 83 -0.21 9.45 8.20
CA TYR A 83 -1.13 8.54 8.89
C TYR A 83 -2.56 9.10 8.96
N TRP A 84 -2.72 10.32 9.50
CA TRP A 84 -4.04 10.97 9.62
C TRP A 84 -4.67 11.29 8.27
N GLY A 85 -3.85 11.65 7.27
CA GLY A 85 -4.31 11.87 5.91
C GLY A 85 -4.87 10.61 5.26
N LEU A 86 -4.31 9.44 5.57
CA LEU A 86 -4.83 8.14 5.12
C LEU A 86 -6.09 7.75 5.88
N ARG A 87 -6.11 7.87 7.22
CA ARG A 87 -7.32 7.64 8.04
C ARG A 87 -8.52 8.45 7.56
N ALA A 88 -8.32 9.73 7.28
CA ALA A 88 -9.39 10.60 6.78
C ALA A 88 -9.93 10.13 5.42
N ARG A 89 -9.05 9.68 4.51
CA ARG A 89 -9.44 9.17 3.19
C ARG A 89 -10.19 7.83 3.29
N ILE A 90 -9.74 6.95 4.19
CA ILE A 90 -10.41 5.67 4.48
C ILE A 90 -11.82 5.95 5.01
N PHE A 91 -11.95 6.78 6.05
CA PHE A 91 -13.24 7.18 6.60
C PHE A 91 -14.18 7.77 5.54
N GLN A 92 -13.65 8.64 4.67
CA GLN A 92 -14.43 9.22 3.57
C GLN A 92 -14.89 8.15 2.56
N ALA A 93 -14.06 7.15 2.25
CA ALA A 93 -14.43 6.05 1.36
C ALA A 93 -15.45 5.09 2.01
N ASP A 94 -15.35 4.86 3.32
CA ASP A 94 -16.29 4.02 4.06
C ASP A 94 -17.66 4.67 4.16
N PHE A 95 -17.71 5.98 4.42
CA PHE A 95 -18.96 6.70 4.64
C PHE A 95 -19.68 7.12 3.34
N PHE A 96 -18.93 7.46 2.28
CA PHE A 96 -19.51 7.99 1.03
C PHE A 96 -19.34 7.09 -0.20
N GLY A 97 -18.64 5.96 -0.09
CA GLY A 97 -18.34 5.04 -1.19
C GLY A 97 -19.19 3.78 -1.24
#